data_AF-A0A528HJ63-F1
#
_entry.id   AF-A0A528HJ63-F1
#
_cell.length_a   1.000
_cell.length_b   1.000
_cell.length_c   1.000
_cell.angle_alpha   90.00
_cell.angle_beta   90.00
_cell.angle_gamma   90.00
#
_symmetry.space_group_name_H-M   'P 1'
#
loop_
_entity.id
_entity.type
_entity.pdbx_description
1 polymer ?
#
loop_
_entity_poly.entity_id
_entity_poly.type
_entity_poly.pdbx_seq_one_letter_code
_entity_poly.pdbx_strand_id
1 'polypeptide(L)'
;AYLVEVLGHCDDCHSTRNSLGAIKPSTRFAGGPDPEGTGFVPNITPSRIGQWSETEIAEILMSGRTPEHRRVGSSMVDVVSNITQLPQSDRLAIARYIKSLPARPTPHP
;
A
#
# COMPACT_ATOMS: atom_id res chain seq x y z
N ALA A 1 -6.03 15.86 -5.23
CA ALA A 1 -7.07 14.83 -5.08
C ALA A 1 -6.63 13.48 -5.66
N TYR A 2 -5.81 13.36 -6.70
CA TYR A 2 -6.27 13.53 -8.09
C TYR A 2 -5.92 12.40 -9.10
N LEU A 3 -5.14 11.36 -8.79
CA LEU A 3 -5.63 10.09 -9.39
C LEU A 3 -7.07 9.78 -8.83
N VAL A 4 -7.42 10.50 -7.75
CA VAL A 4 -8.70 10.72 -7.02
C VAL A 4 -8.81 9.67 -5.95
N GLU A 5 -8.20 9.94 -4.79
CA GLU A 5 -8.00 8.96 -3.70
C GLU A 5 -7.69 7.55 -4.26
N VAL A 6 -6.43 7.26 -4.58
CA VAL A 6 -5.95 5.87 -4.72
C VAL A 6 -6.08 5.13 -6.08
N LEU A 7 -7.10 5.30 -6.95
CA LEU A 7 -7.33 4.56 -8.24
C LEU A 7 -7.21 3.01 -8.25
N GLY A 8 -6.67 2.38 -7.21
CA GLY A 8 -6.59 0.95 -7.01
C GLY A 8 -7.01 0.53 -5.61
N HIS A 9 -7.68 1.42 -4.87
CA HIS A 9 -8.19 1.13 -3.52
C HIS A 9 -7.15 0.45 -2.61
N CYS A 10 -5.92 0.96 -2.55
CA CYS A 10 -4.89 0.52 -1.62
C CYS A 10 -5.40 0.48 -0.17
N ASP A 11 -6.33 1.35 0.25
CA ASP A 11 -6.96 1.24 1.56
C ASP A 11 -7.92 0.06 1.69
N ASP A 12 -8.44 -0.51 0.60
CA ASP A 12 -9.21 -1.74 0.64
C ASP A 12 -8.38 -2.93 1.09
N CYS A 13 -7.13 -3.07 0.65
CA CYS A 13 -6.28 -4.18 1.12
C CYS A 13 -5.47 -3.76 2.35
N HIS A 14 -4.95 -2.54 2.39
CA HIS A 14 -4.07 -2.07 3.44
C HIS A 14 -4.82 -1.50 4.66
N SER A 15 -6.07 -1.87 4.92
CA SER A 15 -6.80 -1.43 6.11
C SER A 15 -7.67 -2.55 6.68
N THR A 16 -7.96 -2.48 7.98
CA THR A 16 -8.95 -3.37 8.59
C THR A 16 -10.38 -2.90 8.34
N ARG A 17 -11.33 -3.85 8.35
CA ARG A 17 -12.76 -3.61 8.21
C ARG A 17 -13.53 -3.86 9.52
N ASN A 18 -14.66 -3.20 9.68
CA ASN A 18 -15.63 -3.50 10.75
C ASN A 18 -16.55 -4.67 10.35
N SER A 19 -17.47 -5.05 11.23
CA SER A 19 -18.42 -6.15 10.99
C SER A 19 -19.38 -5.91 9.82
N LEU A 20 -19.53 -4.66 9.38
CA LEU A 20 -20.33 -4.28 8.22
C LEU A 20 -19.49 -4.21 6.93
N GLY A 21 -18.20 -4.58 6.98
CA GLY A 21 -17.28 -4.55 5.85
C GLY A 21 -16.71 -3.16 5.52
N ALA A 22 -17.02 -2.12 6.30
CA ALA A 22 -16.49 -0.79 6.06
C ALA A 22 -15.07 -0.63 6.61
N ILE A 23 -14.20 0.09 5.88
CA ILE A 23 -12.84 0.43 6.32
C ILE A 23 -12.89 1.19 7.65
N LYS A 24 -12.11 0.74 8.64
CA LYS A 24 -11.96 1.46 9.91
C LYS A 24 -11.05 2.67 9.72
N PRO A 25 -11.51 3.91 9.96
CA PRO A 25 -10.69 5.11 9.78
C PRO A 25 -9.42 5.11 10.64
N SER A 26 -9.46 4.49 11.82
CA SER A 26 -8.32 4.38 12.74
C SER A 26 -7.17 3.57 12.18
N THR A 27 -7.43 2.62 11.27
CA THR A 27 -6.44 1.70 10.70
C THR A 27 -6.26 1.88 9.19
N ARG A 28 -6.76 2.98 8.61
CA ARG A 28 -6.65 3.22 7.16
C ARG A 28 -5.17 3.18 6.75
N PHE A 29 -4.80 2.33 5.79
CA PHE A 29 -3.44 2.08 5.30
C PHE A 29 -2.47 1.36 6.27
N ALA A 30 -2.93 1.00 7.46
CA ALA A 30 -2.11 0.37 8.51
C ALA A 30 -1.93 -1.15 8.34
N GLY A 31 -2.39 -1.73 7.24
CA GLY A 31 -2.42 -3.17 6.99
C GLY A 31 -3.59 -3.87 7.66
N GLY A 32 -3.65 -5.19 7.52
CA GLY A 32 -4.71 -6.01 8.10
C GLY A 32 -4.76 -7.41 7.50
N PRO A 33 -5.68 -8.26 7.98
CA PRO A 33 -5.96 -9.53 7.34
C PRO A 33 -6.35 -9.33 5.88
N ASP A 34 -5.81 -10.17 5.00
CA ASP A 34 -6.18 -10.17 3.59
C ASP A 34 -7.67 -10.50 3.43
N PRO A 35 -8.47 -9.65 2.75
CA PRO A 35 -9.88 -9.94 2.47
C PRO A 35 -10.10 -11.28 1.74
N GLU A 36 -9.14 -11.74 0.96
CA GLU A 36 -9.19 -13.02 0.24
C GLU A 36 -8.78 -14.21 1.11
N GLY A 37 -8.39 -13.97 2.37
CA GLY A 37 -8.01 -15.02 3.33
C GLY A 37 -6.62 -15.62 3.11
N THR A 38 -5.79 -15.02 2.24
CA THR A 38 -4.47 -15.58 1.89
C THR A 38 -3.34 -15.21 2.85
N GLY A 39 -3.60 -14.33 3.83
CA GLY A 39 -2.63 -13.95 4.84
C GLY A 39 -2.84 -12.55 5.39
N PHE A 40 -1.77 -11.76 5.42
CA PHE A 40 -1.76 -10.42 6.01
C PHE A 40 -1.20 -9.41 5.02
N VAL A 41 -1.94 -8.34 4.79
CA VAL A 41 -1.55 -7.22 3.94
C VAL A 41 -0.71 -6.24 4.77
N PRO A 42 0.49 -5.85 4.32
CA PRO A 42 1.43 -5.08 5.13
C PRO A 42 0.95 -3.65 5.39
N ASN A 43 1.47 -3.03 6.46
CA ASN A 43 1.30 -1.60 6.72
C ASN A 43 2.13 -0.77 5.72
N ILE A 44 1.50 0.20 5.06
CA ILE A 44 2.17 1.10 4.10
C ILE A 44 2.27 2.55 4.61
N THR A 45 1.89 2.81 5.87
CA THR A 45 2.14 4.12 6.49
C THR A 45 3.62 4.28 6.87
N PRO A 46 4.07 5.51 7.19
CA PRO A 46 5.43 5.75 7.66
C PRO A 46 5.86 4.91 8.88
N SER A 47 4.92 4.36 9.66
CA SER A 47 5.23 3.45 10.77
C SER A 47 5.98 2.18 10.36
N ARG A 48 5.82 1.72 9.10
CA ARG A 48 6.49 0.49 8.61
C ARG A 48 7.52 0.76 7.53
N ILE A 49 7.24 1.72 6.65
CA ILE A 49 8.03 1.98 5.43
C ILE A 49 8.64 3.39 5.40
N GLY A 50 8.59 4.13 6.52
CA GLY A 50 9.06 5.52 6.57
C GLY A 50 10.55 5.72 6.25
N GLN A 51 11.36 4.66 6.38
CA GLN A 51 12.78 4.66 6.01
C GLN A 51 13.01 4.66 4.50
N TRP A 52 12.03 4.20 3.71
CA TRP A 52 12.15 4.21 2.25
C TRP A 52 11.91 5.61 1.70
N SER A 53 12.72 6.01 0.73
CA SER A 53 12.54 7.21 -0.08
C SER A 53 11.33 7.07 -1.03
N GLU A 54 10.86 8.20 -1.56
CA GLU A 54 9.79 8.19 -2.57
C GLU A 54 10.21 7.40 -3.81
N THR A 55 11.48 7.52 -4.21
CA THR A 55 12.04 6.79 -5.36
C THR A 55 12.06 5.29 -5.10
N GLU A 56 12.46 4.84 -3.91
CA GLU A 56 12.42 3.41 -3.57
C GLU A 56 10.99 2.85 -3.58
N ILE A 57 10.01 3.61 -3.10
CA ILE A 57 8.60 3.21 -3.18
C ILE A 57 8.14 3.16 -4.65
N ALA A 58 8.52 4.13 -5.48
CA ALA A 58 8.21 4.12 -6.90
C ALA A 58 8.87 2.94 -7.64
N GLU A 59 10.07 2.53 -7.26
CA GLU A 59 10.76 1.35 -7.79
C GLU A 59 10.09 0.04 -7.36
N ILE A 60 9.57 -0.04 -6.13
CA ILE A 60 8.72 -1.17 -5.72
C ILE A 60 7.49 -1.26 -6.63
N LEU A 61 6.84 -0.13 -6.91
CA LEU A 61 5.67 -0.06 -7.78
C LEU A 61 5.99 -0.37 -9.25
N MET A 62 7.24 -0.21 -9.67
CA MET A 62 7.70 -0.54 -11.03
C MET A 62 8.18 -2.00 -11.17
N SER A 63 8.75 -2.60 -10.13
CA SER A 63 9.45 -3.88 -10.23
C SER A 63 8.88 -4.99 -9.36
N GLY A 64 8.03 -4.63 -8.40
CA GLY A 64 7.55 -5.52 -7.34
C GLY A 64 8.66 -5.94 -6.35
N ARG A 65 9.83 -5.29 -6.37
CA ARG A 65 10.97 -5.63 -5.52
C ARG A 65 11.18 -4.57 -4.44
N THR A 66 11.26 -5.02 -3.20
CA THR A 66 11.60 -4.19 -2.04
C THR A 66 13.10 -3.92 -1.96
N PRO A 67 13.53 -2.80 -1.33
CA PRO A 67 14.94 -2.54 -1.04
C PRO A 67 15.63 -3.68 -0.27
N GLU A 68 14.88 -4.42 0.55
CA GLU A 68 15.39 -5.59 1.28
C GLU A 68 15.39 -6.88 0.46
N HIS A 69 15.39 -6.80 -0.87
CA HIS A 69 15.46 -7.94 -1.80
C HIS A 69 14.28 -8.93 -1.74
N ARG A 70 13.19 -8.60 -1.03
CA ARG A 70 11.94 -9.35 -1.08
C ARG A 70 11.09 -8.93 -2.27
N ARG A 71 10.14 -9.79 -2.68
CA ARG A 71 9.14 -9.49 -3.72
C ARG A 71 7.77 -9.31 -3.09
N VAL A 72 6.94 -8.46 -3.70
CA VAL A 72 5.50 -8.46 -3.43
C VAL A 72 4.89 -9.81 -3.82
N GLY A 73 3.85 -10.24 -3.12
CA GLY A 73 3.17 -11.51 -3.36
C GLY A 73 1.65 -11.35 -3.35
N SER A 74 0.94 -12.45 -3.55
CA SER A 74 -0.53 -12.48 -3.65
C SER A 74 -1.05 -11.49 -4.72
N SER A 75 -2.27 -10.97 -4.53
CA SER A 75 -2.94 -9.98 -5.38
C SER A 75 -2.12 -8.71 -5.64
N MET A 76 -1.10 -8.40 -4.81
CA MET A 76 -0.22 -7.27 -5.04
C MET A 76 0.64 -7.42 -6.32
N VAL A 77 0.88 -8.66 -6.79
CA VAL A 77 1.59 -8.91 -8.05
C VAL A 77 0.83 -8.34 -9.25
N ASP A 78 -0.50 -8.53 -9.27
CA ASP A 78 -1.37 -8.03 -10.34
C ASP A 78 -1.49 -6.50 -10.27
N VAL A 79 -1.59 -5.96 -9.06
CA VAL A 79 -1.58 -4.51 -8.81
C VAL A 79 -0.29 -3.89 -9.35
N VAL A 80 0.88 -4.45 -9.03
CA VAL A 80 2.17 -3.96 -9.55
C VAL A 80 2.20 -4.05 -11.07
N SER A 81 1.78 -5.18 -11.67
CA SER A 81 1.74 -5.35 -13.13
C SER A 81 0.95 -4.25 -13.84
N ASN A 82 -0.16 -3.80 -13.25
CA ASN A 82 -0.92 -2.66 -13.75
C ASN A 82 -0.18 -1.32 -13.52
N ILE A 83 0.37 -1.09 -12.33
CA ILE A 83 1.07 0.16 -11.99
C ILE A 83 2.37 0.33 -12.79
N THR A 84 3.02 -0.75 -13.24
CA THR A 84 4.21 -0.67 -14.11
C THR A 84 3.94 0.05 -15.44
N GLN A 85 2.69 0.06 -15.91
CA GLN A 85 2.29 0.72 -17.15
C GLN A 85 2.14 2.24 -16.99
N LEU A 86 2.08 2.74 -15.75
CA LEU A 86 1.98 4.17 -15.49
C LEU A 86 3.31 4.90 -15.80
N PRO A 87 3.25 6.18 -16.17
CA PRO A 87 4.43 7.04 -16.22
C PRO A 87 5.16 7.07 -14.87
N GLN A 88 6.49 7.27 -14.91
CA GLN A 88 7.29 7.38 -13.69
C GLN A 88 6.82 8.52 -12.76
N SER A 89 6.35 9.63 -13.33
CA SER A 89 5.77 10.75 -12.59
C SER A 89 4.60 10.33 -11.69
N ASP A 90 3.78 9.39 -12.17
CA ASP A 90 2.57 8.95 -11.49
C ASP A 90 2.91 7.99 -10.37
N ARG A 91 3.87 7.07 -10.60
CA ARG A 91 4.43 6.23 -9.52
C ARG A 91 5.06 7.07 -8.41
N LEU A 92 5.79 8.13 -8.77
CA LEU A 92 6.35 9.07 -7.80
C LEU A 92 5.25 9.84 -7.05
N ALA A 93 4.16 10.21 -7.71
CA ALA A 93 3.01 10.85 -7.06
C ALA A 93 2.33 9.91 -6.05
N ILE A 94 2.16 8.62 -6.39
CA ILE A 94 1.67 7.59 -5.46
C ILE A 94 2.61 7.47 -4.26
N ALA A 95 3.92 7.36 -4.51
CA ALA A 95 4.92 7.27 -3.45
C ALA A 95 4.88 8.48 -2.50
N ARG A 96 4.77 9.71 -3.03
CA ARG A 96 4.57 10.93 -2.23
C ARG A 96 3.35 10.86 -1.35
N TYR A 97 2.22 10.44 -1.91
CA TYR A 97 0.99 10.33 -1.15
C TYR A 97 1.15 9.35 0.01
N ILE A 98 1.69 8.15 -0.25
CA ILE A 98 1.95 7.13 0.77
C ILE A 98 2.86 7.68 1.89
N LYS A 99 3.93 8.41 1.53
CA LYS A 99 4.81 9.04 2.54
C LYS A 99 4.14 10.16 3.33
N SER A 100 3.14 10.83 2.76
CA SER A 100 2.39 11.90 3.44
C SER A 100 1.34 11.37 4.43
N LEU A 101 1.06 10.07 4.43
CA LEU A 101 0.08 9.46 5.31
C LEU A 101 0.47 9.63 6.79
N PRO A 102 -0.51 9.78 7.70
CA PRO A 102 -0.21 9.71 9.13
C PRO A 102 0.36 8.33 9.48
N ALA A 103 1.42 8.32 10.27
CA ALA A 103 1.98 7.11 10.84
C ALA A 103 0.91 6.42 11.73
N ARG A 104 0.63 5.14 11.45
CA ARG A 104 -0.32 4.34 12.23
C ARG A 104 0.29 2.99 12.58
N PRO A 105 0.18 2.53 13.84
CA PRO A 105 0.67 1.21 14.20
C PRO A 105 -0.11 0.13 13.44
N THR A 106 0.58 -0.96 13.10
CA THR A 106 -0.06 -2.13 12.49
C THR A 106 -1.07 -2.72 13.48
N PRO A 107 -2.34 -2.93 13.09
CA PRO A 107 -3.30 -3.60 13.94
C PRO A 107 -2.89 -5.04 14.15
N HIS A 108 -2.86 -5.47 15.41
CA HIS A 108 -2.72 -6.87 15.80
C HIS A 108 -4.10 -7.42 16.21
N PRO A 109 -4.36 -8.73 16.04
CA PRO A 109 -5.51 -9.38 16.63
C PRO A 109 -5.60 -9.16 18.14
#